data_AF-A0A953XWR0-F1
#
_entry.id   AF-A0A953XWR0-F1
#
_cell.length_a   1.000
_cell.length_b   1.000
_cell.length_c   1.000
_cell.angle_alpha   90.00
_cell.angle_beta   90.00
_cell.angle_gamma   90.00
#
_symmetry.space_group_name_H-M   'P 1'
#
loop_
_entity.id
_entity.type
_entity.pdbx_description
1 polymer ?
#
loop_
_entity_poly.entity_id
_entity_poly.type
_entity_poly.pdbx_seq_one_letter_code
_entity_poly.pdbx_strand_id
1 'polypeptide(L)' 'MAKAKPKKKAPPKVTKKQTHSKAGEIQLETRLSKDQQLELFRWMIMNREFDNKISLLYRRGLVIGAAFSSLGQEASSCA' A
#
# COMPACT_ATOMS: atom_id res chain seq x y z
N MET A 1 -15.64 -48.06 5.63
CA MET A 1 -14.33 -47.42 5.36
C MET A 1 -14.54 -45.94 5.05
N ALA A 2 -14.46 -45.06 6.06
CA ALA A 2 -14.65 -43.62 5.89
C ALA A 2 -13.28 -42.94 5.73
N LYS A 3 -13.04 -42.31 4.57
CA LYS A 3 -11.78 -41.60 4.27
C LYS A 3 -11.72 -40.29 5.06
N ALA A 4 -10.71 -40.13 5.90
CA ALA A 4 -10.44 -38.88 6.63
C ALA A 4 -10.04 -37.76 5.66
N LYS A 5 -10.73 -36.61 5.73
CA LYS A 5 -10.40 -35.40 4.95
C LYS A 5 -9.06 -34.81 5.42
N PRO A 6 -8.19 -34.31 4.52
CA PRO A 6 -6.90 -33.74 4.89
C PRO A 6 -7.08 -32.41 5.64
N LYS A 7 -6.47 -32.31 6.82
CA LYS A 7 -6.46 -31.09 7.65
C LYS A 7 -5.70 -29.98 6.91
N LYS A 8 -6.36 -28.87 6.59
CA LYS A 8 -5.70 -27.64 6.08
C LYS A 8 -4.68 -27.17 7.13
N LYS A 9 -3.39 -27.18 6.79
CA LYS A 9 -2.32 -26.64 7.65
C LYS A 9 -2.52 -25.13 7.78
N ALA A 10 -2.71 -24.66 9.01
CA ALA A 10 -2.76 -23.23 9.33
C ALA A 10 -1.42 -22.56 8.96
N PRO A 11 -1.43 -21.28 8.52
CA PRO A 11 -0.21 -20.56 8.21
C PRO A 11 0.70 -20.49 9.45
N PRO A 12 2.04 -20.55 9.27
CA PRO A 12 2.98 -20.61 10.38
C PRO A 12 2.88 -19.33 11.22
N LYS A 13 2.67 -19.50 12.53
CA LYS A 13 2.75 -18.40 13.51
C LYS A 13 4.20 -17.90 13.57
N VAL A 14 4.46 -16.76 12.97
CA VAL A 14 5.75 -16.07 13.05
C VAL A 14 5.84 -15.37 14.40
N THR A 15 6.30 -16.07 15.43
CA THR A 15 6.68 -15.49 16.72
C THR A 15 8.06 -14.85 16.60
N LYS A 16 8.14 -13.58 16.17
CA LYS A 16 9.37 -12.80 16.25
C LYS A 16 9.49 -12.17 17.64
N LYS A 17 10.63 -12.45 18.31
CA LYS A 17 11.04 -11.89 19.60
C LYS A 17 11.08 -10.36 19.49
N GLN A 18 10.45 -9.68 20.43
CA GLN A 18 10.46 -8.22 20.53
C GLN A 18 11.87 -7.76 20.93
N THR A 19 12.56 -7.08 20.01
CA THR A 19 13.81 -6.38 20.28
C THR A 19 13.48 -4.99 20.83
N HIS A 20 13.92 -4.68 22.04
CA HIS A 20 13.75 -3.37 22.65
C HIS A 20 14.57 -2.33 21.88
N SER A 21 13.93 -1.44 21.12
CA SER A 21 14.58 -0.28 20.51
C SER A 21 14.68 0.88 21.50
N LYS A 22 15.78 1.62 21.36
CA LYS A 22 16.21 2.76 22.17
C LYS A 22 15.17 3.89 22.14
N ALA A 23 15.00 4.62 23.24
CA ALA A 23 14.01 5.70 23.38
C ALA A 23 14.13 6.72 22.23
N GLY A 24 13.08 6.81 21.41
CA GLY A 24 12.97 7.75 20.28
C GLY A 24 12.82 7.09 18.90
N GLU A 25 13.17 5.82 18.74
CA GLU A 25 13.00 5.10 17.46
C GLU A 25 11.68 4.32 17.42
N ILE A 26 10.69 4.84 16.68
CA ILE A 26 9.48 4.10 16.35
C ILE A 26 9.81 3.16 15.17
N GLN A 27 10.28 1.95 15.49
CA GLN A 27 10.39 0.89 14.48
C GLN A 27 9.00 0.25 14.30
N LEU A 28 8.29 0.67 13.23
CA LEU A 28 7.01 0.06 12.86
C LEU A 28 7.28 -1.19 12.01
N GLU A 29 7.10 -2.35 12.62
CA GLU A 29 7.02 -3.62 11.90
C GLU A 29 5.70 -3.68 11.13
N THR A 30 5.78 -3.74 9.80
CA THR A 30 4.61 -3.87 8.93
C THR A 30 4.10 -5.30 8.90
N ARG A 31 2.77 -5.45 8.91
CA ARG A 31 2.09 -6.76 8.77
C ARG A 31 1.94 -7.20 7.31
N LEU A 32 2.31 -6.34 6.36
CA LEU A 32 2.14 -6.59 4.93
C LEU A 32 3.27 -7.48 4.40
N SER A 33 2.91 -8.43 3.54
CA SER A 33 3.91 -9.17 2.77
C SER A 33 4.65 -8.24 1.80
N LYS A 34 5.82 -8.68 1.30
CA LYS A 34 6.59 -7.91 0.31
C LYS A 34 5.75 -7.59 -0.93
N ASP A 35 4.93 -8.55 -1.39
CA ASP A 35 4.09 -8.37 -2.58
C ASP A 35 3.01 -7.31 -2.34
N GLN A 36 2.39 -7.30 -1.16
CA GLN A 36 1.41 -6.28 -0.78
C GLN A 36 2.05 -4.88 -0.68
N GLN A 37 3.28 -4.79 -0.17
CA GLN A 37 4.01 -3.52 -0.12
C GLN A 37 4.36 -3.01 -1.53
N LEU A 38 4.76 -3.90 -2.43
CA LEU A 38 5.04 -3.56 -3.83
C LEU A 38 3.77 -3.13 -4.57
N GLU A 39 2.64 -3.78 -4.29
CA GLU A 39 1.35 -3.39 -4.83
C GLU A 39 0.94 -1.98 -4.37
N LEU A 40 0.99 -1.72 -3.06
CA LEU A 40 0.74 -0.39 -2.49
C LEU A 40 1.67 0.66 -3.11
N PHE A 41 2.96 0.37 -3.24
CA PHE A 41 3.92 1.25 -3.90
C PHE A 41 3.50 1.56 -5.33
N ARG A 42 3.12 0.54 -6.11
CA ARG A 42 2.64 0.71 -7.48
C ARG A 42 1.41 1.61 -7.54
N TRP A 43 0.45 1.45 -6.62
CA TRP A 43 -0.76 2.28 -6.57
C TRP A 43 -0.44 3.74 -6.26
N MET A 44 0.46 4.00 -5.31
CA MET A 44 0.91 5.35 -4.99
C MET A 44 1.57 6.04 -6.19
N ILE A 45 2.43 5.34 -6.93
CA ILE A 45 3.06 5.88 -8.14
C ILE A 45 2.00 6.16 -9.23
N MET A 46 1.05 5.24 -9.44
CA MET A 46 -0.02 5.44 -10.43
C MET A 46 -0.87 6.68 -10.10
N ASN A 47 -1.24 6.88 -8.84
CA ASN A 47 -1.97 8.07 -8.40
C ASN A 47 -1.18 9.36 -8.67
N ARG A 48 0.11 9.37 -8.35
CA ARG A 48 0.98 10.52 -8.61
C ARG A 48 1.08 10.84 -10.10
N GLU A 49 1.27 9.83 -10.94
CA GLU A 49 1.35 10.00 -12.38
C GLU A 49 0.02 10.49 -12.99
N PHE A 50 -1.10 10.01 -12.47
CA PHE A 50 -2.43 10.46 -12.86
C PHE A 50 -2.62 11.95 -12.55
N ASP A 51 -2.32 12.37 -11.32
CA ASP A 51 -2.43 13.76 -10.88
C ASP A 51 -1.56 14.71 -11.72
N ASN A 52 -0.32 14.29 -12.03
CA ASN A 52 0.59 15.04 -12.88
C ASN A 52 0.01 15.23 -14.30
N LYS A 53 -0.51 14.14 -14.89
CA LYS A 53 -1.07 14.17 -16.24
C LYS A 53 -2.35 14.97 -16.32
N ILE A 54 -3.28 14.82 -15.37
CA ILE A 54 -4.51 15.60 -15.33
C ILE A 54 -4.21 17.09 -15.17
N SER A 55 -3.26 17.44 -14.30
CA SER A 55 -2.84 18.84 -14.12
C SER A 55 -2.28 19.42 -15.41
N LEU A 56 -1.51 18.64 -16.17
CA LEU A 56 -0.98 19.04 -17.47
C LEU A 56 -2.08 19.19 -18.52
N LEU A 57 -3.01 18.25 -18.60
CA LEU A 57 -4.13 18.30 -19.54
C LEU A 57 -5.07 19.49 -19.26
N TYR A 58 -5.31 19.78 -17.98
CA TYR A 58 -6.07 20.94 -17.53
C TYR A 58 -5.40 22.25 -17.97
N ARG A 59 -4.10 22.40 -17.74
CA ARG A 59 -3.33 23.58 -18.19
C ARG A 59 -3.31 23.76 -19.71
N ARG A 60 -3.50 22.67 -20.47
CA ARG A 60 -3.62 22.69 -21.94
C ARG A 60 -5.05 22.94 -22.44
N GLY A 61 -6.02 23.13 -21.54
CA GLY A 61 -7.43 23.31 -21.91
C GLY A 61 -8.10 22.05 -22.45
N LEU A 62 -7.48 20.87 -22.30
CA LEU A 62 -8.03 19.59 -22.76
C LEU A 62 -9.02 18.98 -21.75
N VAL A 63 -9.07 19.51 -20.53
CA VAL A 63 -10.03 19.13 -19.49
C VAL A 63 -10.82 20.39 -19.12
N ILE A 64 -12.15 20.30 -19.21
CA ILE A 64 -13.07 21.40 -18.89
C ILE A 64 -13.46 21.30 -17.41
N GLY A 65 -13.54 22.45 -16.72
CA GLY A 65 -13.96 22.52 -15.32
C GLY A 65 -12.79 22.81 -14.38
N ALA A 66 -12.55 21.91 -13.43
CA ALA A 66 -11.49 22.02 -12.43
C ALA A 66 -10.69 20.72 -12.35
N ALA A 67 -9.39 20.85 -12.06
CA ALA A 67 -8.49 19.74 -11.77
C ALA A 67 -7.90 19.93 -10.38
N PHE A 68 -8.07 18.93 -9.51
CA PHE A 68 -7.52 18.91 -8.17
C PHE A 68 -6.40 17.88 -8.10
N SER A 69 -5.31 18.22 -7.42
CA SER A 69 -4.22 17.29 -7.15
C SER A 69 -4.15 16.97 -5.67
N SER A 70 -3.95 15.69 -5.39
CA SER A 70 -3.74 15.07 -4.09
C SER A 70 -2.25 14.74 -3.84
N LEU A 71 -1.34 15.46 -4.50
CA LEU A 71 0.10 15.23 -4.39
C LEU A 71 0.55 15.23 -2.92
N GLY A 72 1.18 14.14 -2.47
CA GLY A 72 1.59 13.95 -1.09
C GLY A 72 0.56 13.25 -0.19
N GLN A 73 -0.67 13.02 -0.68
CA GLN A 73 -1.73 12.27 0.02
C GLN A 73 -2.00 10.90 -0.63
N GLU A 74 -1.06 10.38 -1.42
CA GLU A 74 -1.27 9.12 -2.15
C GLU A 74 -1.50 7.94 -1.21
N ALA A 75 -0.80 7.93 -0.07
CA ALA A 75 -0.97 6.89 0.95
C ALA A 75 -2.39 6.89 1.54
N SER A 76 -3.03 8.04 1.69
CA SER A 76 -4.42 8.15 2.18
C SER A 76 -5.45 7.68 1.15
N SER A 77 -5.14 7.78 -0.14
CA SER A 77 -6.01 7.29 -1.22
C SER A 77 -5.91 5.78 -1.43
N CYS A 78 -4.80 5.15 -1.03
CA CYS A 78 -4.55 3.72 -1.23
C CYS A 78 -4.76 2.87 0.05
N ALA A 79 -5.08 3.50 1.19
CA ALA A 79 -5.34 2.85 2.48
C ALA A 79 -6.77 2.32 2.58
#